data_AF-A0A653CSK4-F1
#
_entry.id   AF-A0A653CSK4-F1
#
_cell.length_a   1.000
_cell.length_b   1.000
_cell.length_c   1.000
_cell.angle_alpha   90.00
_cell.angle_beta   90.00
_cell.angle_gamma   90.00
#
_symmetry.space_group_name_H-M   'P 1'
#
loop_
_entity.id
_entity.type
_entity.pdbx_description
1 polymer ?
#
loop_
_entity_poly.entity_id
_entity_poly.type
_entity_poly.pdbx_seq_one_letter_code
_entity_poly.pdbx_strand_id
1 'polypeptide(L)'
;MAKQGLSLANPLLQIINFDRSVMVPADMNAGDNTEECGKEIWKFYTSNSKPRSEQYIDFVNDGYFFRPIIESARLIGREAPTYLYIFAYEGLIGRNAMGCRDVGDYKGVSHAEEMTYIFSRNDLPTPTLSDNTTIARMLKMWTNFARTGSPSGRHSMAYS
;
A
#
# COMPACT_ATOMS: atom_id res chain seq x y z
N MET A 1 -21.15 -2.69 -19.04
CA MET A 1 -20.28 -1.50 -19.25
C MET A 1 -19.09 -1.66 -18.31
N ALA A 2 -17.86 -1.77 -18.83
CA ALA A 2 -16.69 -2.07 -18.01
C ALA A 2 -16.28 -0.84 -17.17
N LYS A 3 -16.22 -1.08 -15.86
CA LYS A 3 -16.00 -0.18 -14.72
C LYS A 3 -14.74 0.69 -14.86
N GLN A 4 -14.88 1.98 -14.53
CA GLN A 4 -13.88 3.05 -14.70
C GLN A 4 -12.60 2.87 -13.87
N GLY A 5 -12.60 2.01 -12.84
CA GLY A 5 -11.48 1.85 -11.90
C GLY A 5 -10.15 1.41 -12.53
N LEU A 6 -10.19 0.59 -13.60
CA LEU A 6 -8.98 0.19 -14.35
C LEU A 6 -8.65 1.10 -15.53
N SER A 7 -9.48 2.08 -15.87
CA SER A 7 -9.27 2.91 -17.07
C SER A 7 -7.95 3.68 -17.02
N LEU A 8 -7.53 4.10 -15.82
CA LEU A 8 -6.24 4.75 -15.58
C LEU A 8 -5.06 3.78 -15.66
N ALA A 9 -5.28 2.48 -15.41
CA ALA A 9 -4.27 1.44 -15.50
C ALA A 9 -4.14 0.84 -16.92
N ASN A 10 -5.12 1.09 -17.81
CA ASN A 10 -5.13 0.52 -19.16
C ASN A 10 -3.85 0.78 -19.97
N PRO A 11 -3.25 2.00 -19.97
CA PRO A 11 -1.99 2.22 -20.68
C PRO A 11 -0.86 1.34 -20.15
N LEU A 12 -0.74 1.21 -18.82
CA LEU A 12 0.30 0.39 -18.20
C LEU A 12 0.07 -1.11 -18.45
N LEU A 13 -1.19 -1.56 -18.39
CA LEU A 13 -1.58 -2.93 -18.74
C LEU A 13 -1.27 -3.27 -20.20
N GLN A 14 -1.41 -2.32 -21.13
CA GLN A 14 -1.00 -2.53 -22.52
C GLN A 14 0.51 -2.68 -22.63
N ILE A 15 1.29 -1.82 -21.97
CA ILE A 15 2.76 -1.91 -21.97
C ILE A 15 3.21 -3.29 -21.44
N ILE A 16 2.64 -3.75 -20.32
CA ILE A 16 2.95 -5.07 -19.73
C ILE A 16 2.66 -6.23 -20.70
N ASN A 17 1.61 -6.14 -21.51
CA ASN A 17 1.30 -7.17 -22.52
C ASN A 17 2.34 -7.21 -23.64
N PHE A 18 2.93 -6.07 -24.01
CA PHE A 18 3.96 -5.99 -25.04
C PHE A 18 5.36 -6.33 -24.51
N ASP A 19 5.67 -5.90 -23.30
CA ASP A 19 6.97 -6.08 -22.66
C ASP A 19 6.79 -6.44 -21.18
N ARG A 20 7.11 -7.68 -20.83
CA ARG A 20 7.02 -8.16 -19.44
C ARG A 20 8.19 -7.73 -18.57
N SER A 21 9.28 -7.24 -19.16
CA SER A 21 10.44 -6.75 -18.41
C SER A 21 10.07 -5.55 -17.51
N VAL A 22 9.07 -4.76 -17.92
CA VAL A 22 8.53 -3.64 -17.15
C VAL A 22 7.88 -4.06 -15.83
N MET A 23 7.61 -5.36 -15.65
CA MET A 23 7.08 -5.90 -14.39
C MET A 23 8.16 -6.09 -13.34
N VAL A 24 9.44 -6.08 -13.72
CA VAL A 24 10.56 -6.26 -12.80
C VAL A 24 10.83 -4.93 -12.09
N PRO A 25 10.69 -4.85 -10.75
CA PRO A 25 11.07 -3.66 -10.01
C PRO A 25 12.56 -3.35 -10.21
N ALA A 26 12.89 -2.08 -10.41
CA ALA A 26 14.27 -1.66 -10.71
C ALA A 26 15.28 -2.07 -9.62
N ASP A 27 14.85 -2.08 -8.35
CA ASP A 27 15.66 -2.46 -7.19
C ASP A 27 15.80 -3.98 -6.99
N MET A 28 15.19 -4.80 -7.86
CA MET A 28 15.43 -6.25 -7.90
C MET A 28 16.79 -6.62 -8.52
N ASN A 29 17.43 -5.69 -9.24
CA ASN A 29 18.74 -5.88 -9.87
C ASN A 29 18.82 -7.17 -10.73
N ALA A 30 17.78 -7.46 -11.53
CA ALA A 30 17.69 -8.70 -12.30
C ALA A 30 18.73 -8.82 -13.43
N GLY A 31 19.37 -7.72 -13.84
CA GLY A 31 20.43 -7.72 -14.85
C GLY A 31 19.99 -8.36 -16.16
N ASP A 32 20.81 -9.26 -16.69
CA ASP A 32 20.52 -9.98 -17.95
C ASP A 32 19.28 -10.90 -17.84
N ASN A 33 18.82 -11.22 -16.62
CA ASN A 33 17.66 -12.08 -16.40
C ASN A 33 16.33 -11.32 -16.38
N THR A 34 16.32 -10.00 -16.64
CA THR A 34 15.12 -9.14 -16.51
C THR A 34 13.93 -9.69 -17.32
N GLU A 35 14.16 -10.20 -18.53
CA GLU A 35 13.08 -10.76 -19.36
C GLU A 35 12.48 -12.04 -18.75
N GLU A 36 13.33 -12.94 -18.25
CA GLU A 36 12.90 -14.19 -17.62
C GLU A 36 12.16 -13.92 -16.30
N CYS A 37 12.70 -13.03 -15.46
CA CYS A 37 12.05 -12.59 -14.23
C CYS A 37 10.67 -11.99 -14.52
N GLY A 38 10.55 -11.12 -15.54
CA GLY A 38 9.27 -10.53 -15.94
C GLY A 38 8.23 -11.59 -16.33
N LYS A 39 8.65 -12.66 -17.03
CA LYS A 39 7.78 -13.79 -17.40
C LYS A 39 7.32 -14.58 -16.18
N GLU A 40 8.20 -14.86 -15.22
CA GLU A 40 7.82 -15.59 -13.99
C GLU A 40 6.93 -14.74 -13.07
N ILE A 41 7.18 -13.43 -12.95
CA ILE A 41 6.28 -12.51 -12.22
C ILE A 41 4.89 -12.51 -12.87
N TRP A 42 4.82 -12.36 -14.19
CA TRP A 42 3.55 -12.41 -14.92
C TRP A 42 2.79 -13.71 -14.65
N LYS A 43 3.49 -14.84 -14.76
CA LYS A 43 2.94 -16.17 -14.51
C LYS A 43 2.46 -16.34 -13.07
N PHE A 44 3.18 -15.81 -12.09
CA PHE A 44 2.81 -15.86 -10.68
C PHE A 44 1.46 -15.16 -10.42
N TYR A 45 1.28 -13.92 -10.89
CA TYR A 45 0.06 -13.16 -10.61
C TYR A 45 -1.12 -13.55 -11.51
N THR A 46 -0.87 -13.96 -12.76
CA THR A 46 -1.93 -14.11 -13.77
C THR A 46 -2.18 -15.55 -14.21
N SER A 47 -1.35 -16.51 -13.81
CA SER A 47 -1.33 -17.87 -14.37
C SER A 47 -1.26 -17.87 -15.90
N ASN A 48 -0.55 -16.90 -16.50
CA ASN A 48 -0.46 -16.67 -17.95
C ASN A 48 -1.79 -16.37 -18.64
N SER A 49 -2.77 -15.84 -17.91
CA SER A 49 -4.08 -15.46 -18.44
C SER A 49 -4.28 -13.95 -18.40
N LYS A 50 -5.38 -13.44 -18.97
CA LYS A 50 -5.71 -12.02 -18.89
C LYS A 50 -5.92 -11.64 -17.40
N PRO A 51 -5.18 -10.67 -16.85
CA PRO A 51 -5.26 -10.34 -15.44
C PRO A 51 -6.63 -9.75 -15.08
N ARG A 52 -7.14 -10.16 -13.92
CA ARG A 52 -8.23 -9.45 -13.24
C ARG A 52 -7.70 -8.20 -12.54
N SER A 53 -8.59 -7.26 -12.21
CA SER A 53 -8.24 -6.02 -11.52
C SER A 53 -7.47 -6.27 -10.23
N GLU A 54 -7.90 -7.25 -9.45
CA GLU A 54 -7.33 -7.57 -8.14
C GLU A 54 -5.90 -8.10 -8.28
N GLN A 55 -5.64 -8.98 -9.24
CA GLN A 55 -4.30 -9.54 -9.50
C GLN A 55 -3.30 -8.45 -9.91
N TYR A 56 -3.77 -7.46 -10.66
CA TYR A 56 -2.95 -6.31 -11.02
C TYR A 56 -2.67 -5.40 -9.82
N ILE A 57 -3.67 -5.19 -8.96
CA ILE A 57 -3.50 -4.43 -7.71
C ILE A 57 -2.50 -5.14 -6.78
N ASP A 58 -2.59 -6.47 -6.65
CA ASP A 58 -1.63 -7.26 -5.87
C ASP A 58 -0.21 -7.12 -6.41
N PHE A 59 -0.03 -7.22 -7.73
CA PHE A 59 1.27 -7.00 -8.37
C PHE A 59 1.84 -5.60 -8.07
N VAL A 60 1.02 -4.55 -8.22
CA VAL A 60 1.46 -3.18 -7.93
C VAL A 60 1.78 -3.00 -6.44
N ASN A 61 0.95 -3.56 -5.55
CA ASN A 61 1.17 -3.50 -4.10
C ASN A 61 2.49 -4.15 -3.71
N ASP A 62 2.77 -5.36 -4.21
CA ASP A 62 4.00 -6.07 -3.89
C ASP A 62 5.24 -5.38 -4.48
N GLY A 63 5.14 -4.92 -5.73
CA GLY A 63 6.25 -4.33 -6.47
C GLY A 63 6.68 -2.95 -5.97
N TYR A 64 5.69 -2.06 -5.71
CA TYR A 64 5.95 -0.66 -5.39
C TYR A 64 5.88 -0.34 -3.89
N PHE A 65 5.22 -1.16 -3.08
CA PHE A 65 5.02 -0.88 -1.66
C PHE A 65 5.59 -1.99 -0.76
N PHE A 66 5.01 -3.19 -0.73
CA PHE A 66 5.34 -4.17 0.30
C PHE A 66 6.79 -4.64 0.26
N ARG A 67 7.28 -5.13 -0.88
CA ARG A 67 8.65 -5.65 -0.98
C ARG A 67 9.70 -4.58 -0.61
N PRO A 68 9.73 -3.37 -1.20
CA PRO A 68 10.73 -2.37 -0.84
C PRO A 68 10.59 -1.87 0.61
N ILE A 69 9.37 -1.75 1.16
CA ILE A 69 9.16 -1.36 2.57
C ILE A 69 9.70 -2.44 3.52
N ILE A 70 9.41 -3.71 3.26
CA ILE A 70 9.88 -4.84 4.08
C ILE A 70 11.40 -4.94 4.03
N GLU A 71 12.01 -4.85 2.84
CA GLU A 71 13.47 -4.89 2.71
C GLU A 71 14.14 -3.69 3.39
N SER A 72 13.58 -2.49 3.26
CA SER A 72 14.08 -1.30 3.96
C SER A 72 14.02 -1.49 5.47
N ALA A 73 12.90 -1.97 6.00
CA ALA A 73 12.74 -2.24 7.43
C ALA A 73 13.70 -3.34 7.92
N ARG A 74 13.93 -4.38 7.12
CA ARG A 74 14.89 -5.45 7.43
C ARG A 74 16.33 -4.92 7.52
N LEU A 75 16.72 -4.00 6.64
CA LEU A 75 18.05 -3.40 6.63
C LEU A 75 18.22 -2.41 7.80
N ILE A 76 17.27 -1.49 8.00
CA ILE A 76 17.30 -0.50 9.10
C ILE A 76 17.23 -1.21 10.46
N GLY A 77 16.44 -2.28 10.55
CA GLY A 77 16.25 -3.08 11.77
C GLY A 77 17.51 -3.75 12.30
N ARG A 78 18.60 -3.79 11.53
CA ARG A 78 19.92 -4.26 12.00
C ARG A 78 20.62 -3.24 12.89
N GLU A 79 20.30 -1.95 12.70
CA GLU A 79 21.00 -0.84 13.34
C GLU A 79 20.11 -0.07 14.33
N ALA A 80 18.78 -0.12 14.16
CA ALA A 80 17.85 0.65 14.98
C ALA A 80 16.51 -0.06 15.21
N PRO A 81 15.84 0.18 16.36
CA PRO A 81 14.46 -0.25 16.58
C PRO A 81 13.56 0.21 15.43
N THR A 82 12.95 -0.75 14.75
CA THR A 82 12.15 -0.51 13.53
C THR A 82 10.75 -1.07 13.73
N TYR A 83 9.74 -0.28 13.37
CA TYR A 83 8.33 -0.64 13.50
C TYR A 83 7.63 -0.54 12.15
N LEU A 84 6.78 -1.51 11.84
CA LEU A 84 5.90 -1.52 10.68
C LEU A 84 4.45 -1.56 11.15
N TYR A 85 3.56 -0.95 10.37
CA TYR A 85 2.12 -1.12 10.52
C TYR A 85 1.48 -1.28 9.14
N ILE A 86 0.33 -1.96 9.10
CA ILE A 86 -0.55 -2.05 7.93
C ILE A 86 -1.85 -1.35 8.31
N PHE A 87 -2.25 -0.36 7.53
CA PHE A 87 -3.54 0.29 7.69
C PHE A 87 -4.57 -0.39 6.80
N ALA A 88 -5.63 -0.92 7.40
CA ALA A 88 -6.65 -1.73 6.73
C ALA A 88 -8.09 -1.34 7.13
N TYR A 89 -8.27 -0.13 7.67
CA TYR A 89 -9.58 0.35 8.09
C TYR A 89 -10.28 1.09 6.94
N GLU A 90 -11.41 0.56 6.48
CA GLU A 90 -12.25 1.17 5.46
C GLU A 90 -13.39 1.99 6.09
N GLY A 91 -13.15 3.28 6.28
CA GLY A 91 -14.10 4.20 6.93
C GLY A 91 -14.76 5.21 6.01
N LEU A 92 -15.70 5.99 6.54
CA LEU A 92 -16.47 6.96 5.76
C LEU A 92 -15.54 8.05 5.21
N ILE A 93 -14.72 8.66 6.07
CA ILE A 93 -13.87 9.78 5.67
C ILE A 93 -12.79 9.34 4.66
N GLY A 94 -12.23 8.14 4.83
CA GLY A 94 -11.23 7.57 3.92
C GLY A 94 -11.79 7.36 2.51
N ARG A 95 -12.94 6.71 2.39
CA ARG A 95 -13.62 6.51 1.09
C ARG A 95 -13.99 7.83 0.39
N ASN A 96 -14.18 8.91 1.15
CA ASN A 96 -14.50 10.23 0.60
C ASN A 96 -13.26 11.09 0.30
N ALA A 97 -12.08 10.70 0.77
CA ALA A 97 -10.85 11.50 0.72
C ALA A 97 -10.24 11.67 -0.67
N MET A 98 -10.33 10.60 -1.48
CA MET A 98 -9.60 10.50 -2.74
C MET A 98 -10.44 10.88 -3.96
N GLY A 99 -11.70 11.30 -3.77
CA GLY A 99 -12.61 11.63 -4.87
C GLY A 99 -13.01 10.44 -5.76
N CYS A 100 -12.45 9.26 -5.52
CA CYS A 100 -12.68 8.01 -6.24
C CYS A 100 -13.99 7.31 -5.83
N ARG A 101 -15.11 8.08 -5.79
CA ARG A 101 -16.44 7.59 -5.39
C ARG A 101 -16.96 6.45 -6.28
N ASP A 102 -16.44 6.34 -7.50
CA ASP A 102 -16.91 5.41 -8.54
C ASP A 102 -16.03 4.15 -8.71
N VAL A 103 -15.09 3.88 -7.80
CA VAL A 103 -14.46 2.56 -7.73
C VAL A 103 -15.39 1.61 -6.95
N GLY A 104 -16.65 1.53 -7.41
CA GLY A 104 -17.77 0.84 -6.75
C GLY A 104 -17.61 -0.67 -6.58
N ASP A 105 -16.43 -1.22 -6.90
CA ASP A 105 -16.12 -2.65 -6.85
C ASP A 105 -14.80 -2.98 -6.16
N TYR A 106 -14.02 -1.99 -5.72
CA TYR A 106 -12.79 -2.28 -5.00
C TYR A 106 -13.05 -2.34 -3.50
N LYS A 107 -12.76 -3.50 -2.92
CA LYS A 107 -12.77 -3.72 -1.48
C LYS A 107 -11.33 -3.56 -0.98
N GLY A 108 -11.12 -2.69 0.00
CA GLY A 108 -9.81 -2.40 0.54
C GLY A 108 -9.56 -0.90 0.70
N VAL A 109 -8.36 -0.58 1.18
CA VAL A 109 -7.93 0.78 1.44
C VAL A 109 -7.03 1.26 0.29
N SER A 110 -7.27 2.50 -0.17
CA SER A 110 -6.47 3.10 -1.23
C SER A 110 -5.21 3.78 -0.69
N HIS A 111 -4.25 4.04 -1.57
CA HIS A 111 -3.05 4.79 -1.22
C HIS A 111 -3.40 6.17 -0.63
N ALA A 112 -2.71 6.55 0.46
CA ALA A 112 -2.86 7.79 1.22
C ALA A 112 -4.20 7.96 1.96
N GLU A 113 -5.09 6.97 1.96
CA GLU A 113 -6.37 7.05 2.68
C GLU A 113 -6.18 7.21 4.19
N GLU A 114 -5.14 6.59 4.76
CA GLU A 114 -4.77 6.66 6.17
C GLU A 114 -4.42 8.09 6.63
N MET A 115 -3.98 8.95 5.71
CA MET A 115 -3.63 10.35 6.01
C MET A 115 -4.82 11.12 6.56
N THR A 116 -6.05 10.78 6.16
CA THR A 116 -7.27 11.44 6.65
C THR A 116 -7.62 11.09 8.10
N TYR A 117 -7.00 10.04 8.64
CA TYR A 117 -7.13 9.66 10.05
C TYR A 117 -6.00 10.25 10.93
N ILE A 118 -5.05 10.96 10.31
CA ILE A 118 -3.94 11.65 10.98
C ILE A 118 -4.10 13.17 10.86
N PHE A 119 -4.43 13.66 9.67
CA PHE A 119 -4.56 15.07 9.35
C PHE A 119 -6.02 15.44 9.08
N SER A 120 -6.51 16.47 9.77
CA SER A 120 -7.87 16.96 9.60
C SER A 120 -8.06 17.57 8.22
N ARG A 121 -9.25 17.35 7.65
CA ARG A 121 -9.69 17.87 6.36
C ARG A 121 -11.10 18.41 6.48
N ASN A 122 -11.28 19.67 6.08
CA ASN A 122 -12.56 20.36 6.20
C ASN A 122 -13.54 20.02 5.07
N ASP A 123 -13.06 19.39 4.00
CA ASP A 123 -13.85 19.02 2.82
C ASP A 123 -14.48 17.61 2.92
N LEU A 124 -14.30 16.93 4.05
CA LEU A 124 -14.81 15.58 4.30
C LEU A 124 -16.12 15.59 5.11
N PRO A 125 -16.95 14.54 4.98
CA PRO A 125 -18.11 14.38 5.85
C PRO A 125 -17.69 14.23 7.31
N THR A 126 -18.62 14.51 8.22
CA THR A 126 -18.42 14.28 9.66
C THR A 126 -18.02 12.83 9.93
N PRO A 127 -16.92 12.56 10.67
CA PRO A 127 -16.49 11.21 10.98
C PRO A 127 -17.53 10.43 11.79
N THR A 128 -17.67 9.15 11.47
CA THR A 128 -18.48 8.21 12.27
C THR A 128 -17.82 7.90 13.61
N LEU A 129 -18.52 7.19 14.52
CA LEU A 129 -17.92 6.73 15.77
C LEU A 129 -16.70 5.81 15.54
N SER A 130 -16.80 4.93 14.54
CA SER A 130 -15.69 4.04 14.15
C SER A 130 -14.53 4.84 13.56
N ASP A 131 -14.80 5.87 12.76
CA ASP A 131 -13.75 6.75 12.23
C ASP A 131 -13.05 7.50 13.37
N ASN A 132 -13.79 8.06 14.32
CA ASN A 132 -13.23 8.72 15.50
C ASN A 132 -12.37 7.76 16.34
N THR A 133 -12.79 6.49 16.45
CA THR A 133 -11.99 5.46 17.12
C THR A 133 -10.67 5.20 16.39
N THR A 134 -10.70 5.12 15.05
CA THR A 134 -9.50 4.95 14.23
C THR A 134 -8.60 6.18 14.28
N ILE A 135 -9.16 7.40 14.21
CA ILE A 135 -8.43 8.67 14.41
C ILE A 135 -7.69 8.63 15.75
N ALA A 136 -8.38 8.31 16.85
CA ALA A 136 -7.77 8.25 18.17
C ALA A 136 -6.64 7.21 18.25
N ARG A 137 -6.78 6.05 17.58
CA ARG A 137 -5.73 5.03 17.49
C ARG A 137 -4.52 5.51 16.70
N MET A 138 -4.72 6.10 15.52
CA MET A 138 -3.66 6.61 14.67
C MET A 138 -2.88 7.73 15.35
N LEU A 139 -3.59 8.71 15.93
CA LEU A 139 -2.97 9.80 16.68
C LEU A 139 -2.20 9.29 17.88
N LYS A 140 -2.76 8.36 18.66
CA LYS A 140 -2.05 7.76 19.81
C LYS A 140 -0.78 7.04 19.38
N MET A 141 -0.83 6.24 18.32
CA MET A 141 0.32 5.51 17.79
C MET A 141 1.45 6.46 17.37
N TRP A 142 1.14 7.45 16.54
CA TRP A 142 2.12 8.41 16.03
C TRP A 142 2.67 9.35 17.11
N THR A 143 1.82 9.85 18.02
CA THR A 143 2.27 10.71 19.14
C THR A 143 3.11 9.96 20.15
N ASN A 144 2.79 8.69 20.42
CA ASN A 144 3.64 7.83 21.26
C ASN A 144 5.01 7.61 20.63
N PHE A 145 5.05 7.31 19.32
CA PHE A 145 6.31 7.14 18.61
C PHE A 145 7.16 8.41 18.66
N ALA A 146 6.57 9.57 18.36
CA ALA A 146 7.26 10.86 18.42
C ALA A 146 7.82 11.19 19.81
N ARG A 147 7.12 10.82 20.88
CA ARG A 147 7.53 11.11 22.27
C ARG A 147 8.53 10.10 22.84
N THR A 148 8.43 8.83 22.48
CA THR A 148 9.10 7.72 23.19
C THR A 148 9.93 6.81 22.29
N GLY A 149 9.95 7.05 20.98
CA GLY A 149 10.55 6.13 20.01
C GLY A 149 9.80 4.81 19.85
N SER A 150 8.62 4.65 20.46
CA SER A 150 7.82 3.43 20.43
C SER A 150 6.33 3.72 20.22
N PRO A 151 5.67 3.07 19.24
CA PRO A 151 4.24 3.33 18.95
C PRO A 151 3.31 2.92 20.11
N SER A 152 3.75 1.99 20.95
CA SER A 152 2.98 1.55 22.14
C SER A 152 3.08 2.52 23.33
N GLY A 153 4.01 3.48 23.27
CA GLY A 153 4.30 4.42 24.36
C GLY A 153 5.18 3.84 25.47
N ARG A 154 5.60 2.58 25.37
CA ARG A 154 6.62 1.99 26.26
C ARG A 154 7.97 2.09 25.59
N HIS A 155 8.93 2.76 26.23
CA HIS A 155 10.33 2.65 25.84
C HIS A 155 10.71 1.17 25.86
N SER A 156 11.22 0.64 24.75
CA SER A 156 11.83 -0.69 24.76
C SER A 156 13.06 -0.61 25.66
N MET A 157 12.93 -1.07 26.90
CA MET A 157 14.11 -1.48 27.66
C MET A 157 14.63 -2.74 26.97
N ALA A 158 15.53 -2.55 26.01
CA ALA A 158 16.33 -3.65 25.51
C ALA A 158 17.22 -4.10 26.68
N TYR A 159 17.01 -5.32 27.15
CA TYR A 159 17.99 -6.00 28.00
C TYR A 159 19.31 -6.06 27.24
N SER A 160 20.38 -5.65 27.91
CA SER A 160 21.77 -5.87 27.51
C SER A 160 22.21 -7.27 27.88
#